data_AF-A0A2P5X0T9-F1
#
_entry.id   AF-A0A2P5X0T9-F1
#
_cell.length_a   1.000
_cell.length_b   1.000
_cell.length_c   1.000
_cell.angle_alpha   90.00
_cell.angle_beta   90.00
_cell.angle_gamma   90.00
#
_symmetry.space_group_name_H-M   'P 1'
#
loop_
_entity.id
_entity.type
_entity.pdbx_description
1 polymer ?
#
loop_
_entity_poly.entity_id
_entity_poly.type
_entity_poly.pdbx_seq_one_letter_code
_entity_poly.pdbx_strand_id
1 'polypeptide(L)'
;MSGIEVVTCSTISNITARNEEQIQAIIEANIIAPLVHLLQNAEFDIKEQAAKAISNATSGGTHDQIRFLVSQGCIKQLCDLLCYFDPEVFTVCLQGLENILKKVERISSIVAEGRENIKHCQYYNGTENYEKAMEVLKTYWYYN
;
A
#
# COMPACT_ATOMS: atom_id res chain seq x y z
N MET A 1 22.05 -10.50 4.99
CA MET A 1 20.76 -11.01 5.51
C MET A 1 19.56 -10.59 4.66
N SER A 2 19.70 -9.57 3.79
CA SER A 2 18.62 -9.05 2.93
C SER A 2 17.98 -10.06 1.96
N GLY A 3 18.72 -11.03 1.44
CA GLY A 3 18.20 -11.98 0.44
C GLY A 3 17.05 -12.88 0.93
N ILE A 4 17.06 -13.29 2.21
CA ILE A 4 15.99 -14.15 2.76
C ILE A 4 14.71 -13.34 2.94
N GLU A 5 14.81 -12.10 3.39
CA GLU A 5 13.67 -11.21 3.60
C GLU A 5 12.98 -10.86 2.27
N VAL A 6 13.76 -10.59 1.22
CA VAL A 6 13.23 -10.36 -0.14
C VAL A 6 12.44 -11.58 -0.63
N VAL A 7 13.01 -12.79 -0.54
CA VAL A 7 12.33 -14.02 -0.97
C VAL A 7 11.08 -14.30 -0.12
N THR A 8 11.14 -14.00 1.18
CA THR A 8 10.01 -14.17 2.10
C THR A 8 8.86 -13.23 1.73
N CYS A 9 9.13 -11.93 1.57
CA CYS A 9 8.12 -10.96 1.16
C CYS A 9 7.56 -11.27 -0.23
N SER A 10 8.40 -11.71 -1.17
CA SER A 10 7.96 -12.14 -2.50
C SER A 10 7.05 -13.37 -2.44
N THR A 11 7.32 -14.32 -1.55
CA THR A 11 6.46 -15.49 -1.34
C THR A 11 5.11 -15.07 -0.75
N ILE A 12 5.12 -14.17 0.24
CA ILE A 12 3.89 -13.64 0.85
C ILE A 12 3.06 -12.86 -0.19
N SER A 13 3.70 -12.06 -1.05
CA SER A 13 2.98 -11.30 -2.07
C SER A 13 2.24 -12.21 -3.05
N ASN A 14 2.85 -13.34 -3.43
CA ASN A 14 2.20 -14.36 -4.26
C ASN A 14 1.03 -15.06 -3.55
N ILE A 15 1.10 -15.29 -2.24
CA ILE A 15 -0.01 -15.87 -1.46
C ILE A 15 -1.19 -14.88 -1.39
N THR A 16 -0.90 -13.62 -1.04
CA THR A 16 -1.94 -12.57 -0.93
C THR A 16 -2.63 -12.24 -2.26
N ALA A 17 -2.05 -12.62 -3.40
CA ALA A 17 -2.63 -12.40 -4.73
C ALA A 17 -3.72 -13.40 -5.13
N ARG A 18 -3.94 -14.48 -4.36
CA ARG A 18 -4.76 -15.62 -4.81
C ARG A 18 -6.24 -15.50 -4.46
N ASN A 19 -6.59 -15.52 -3.18
CA ASN A 19 -7.98 -15.46 -2.73
C ASN A 19 -8.12 -14.95 -1.28
N GLU A 20 -9.36 -14.65 -0.89
CA GLU A 20 -9.69 -14.13 0.45
C GLU A 20 -9.33 -15.08 1.60
N GLU A 21 -9.41 -16.41 1.40
CA GLU A 21 -9.03 -17.41 2.41
C GLU A 21 -7.54 -17.36 2.73
N GLN A 22 -6.69 -17.16 1.71
CA GLN A 22 -5.25 -17.03 1.89
C GLN A 22 -4.87 -15.69 2.53
N ILE A 23 -5.58 -14.62 2.16
CA ILE A 23 -5.43 -13.33 2.85
C ILE A 23 -5.81 -13.49 4.33
N GLN A 24 -6.89 -14.21 4.62
CA GLN A 24 -7.31 -14.50 6.00
C GLN A 24 -6.25 -15.28 6.77
N ALA A 25 -5.64 -16.30 6.16
CA ALA A 25 -4.57 -17.07 6.79
C ALA A 25 -3.33 -16.20 7.13
N ILE A 26 -2.98 -15.24 6.26
CA ILE A 26 -1.90 -14.28 6.50
C ILE A 26 -2.23 -13.35 7.68
N ILE A 27 -3.49 -12.91 7.78
CA ILE A 27 -4.00 -12.10 8.90
C ILE A 27 -3.90 -12.88 10.22
N GLU A 28 -4.42 -14.12 10.24
CA GLU A 28 -4.42 -14.98 11.42
C GLU A 28 -3.01 -15.40 11.87
N ALA A 29 -2.08 -15.49 10.93
CA ALA A 29 -0.67 -15.70 11.22
C ALA A 29 0.05 -14.46 11.76
N ASN A 30 -0.65 -13.33 11.94
CA ASN A 30 -0.11 -12.04 12.42
C ASN A 30 1.04 -11.49 11.53
N ILE A 31 0.99 -11.75 10.22
CA ILE A 31 2.05 -11.35 9.28
C ILE A 31 1.90 -9.89 8.81
N ILE A 32 0.70 -9.31 8.92
CA ILE A 32 0.43 -7.95 8.44
C ILE A 32 1.27 -6.89 9.18
N ALA A 33 1.33 -6.93 10.51
CA ALA A 33 2.11 -5.96 11.28
C ALA A 33 3.62 -5.99 10.92
N PRO A 34 4.28 -7.17 10.82
CA PRO A 34 5.62 -7.27 10.28
C PRO A 34 5.79 -6.68 8.87
N LEU A 35 4.85 -6.94 7.94
CA LEU A 35 4.91 -6.36 6.59
C LEU A 35 4.86 -4.83 6.64
N VAL A 36 3.96 -4.25 7.43
CA VAL A 36 3.86 -2.79 7.60
C VAL A 36 5.15 -2.22 8.22
N HIS A 37 5.74 -2.91 9.18
CA HIS A 37 7.03 -2.51 9.75
C HIS A 37 8.17 -2.54 8.70
N LEU A 38 8.18 -3.53 7.81
CA LEU A 38 9.17 -3.61 6.72
C LEU A 38 9.01 -2.47 5.72
N LEU A 39 7.78 -2.07 5.37
CA LEU A 39 7.54 -0.89 4.51
C LEU A 39 8.22 0.37 5.06
N GLN A 40 8.23 0.54 6.38
CA GLN A 40 8.83 1.70 7.02
C GLN A 40 10.36 1.61 7.07
N ASN A 41 10.89 0.47 7.52
CA ASN A 41 12.25 0.40 8.05
C ASN A 41 13.24 -0.42 7.21
N ALA A 42 12.76 -1.21 6.23
CA ALA A 42 13.63 -2.12 5.48
C ALA A 42 14.38 -1.44 4.32
N GLU A 43 15.30 -2.17 3.70
CA GLU A 43 15.93 -1.76 2.43
C GLU A 43 14.89 -1.71 1.30
N PHE A 44 15.16 -0.90 0.27
CA PHE A 44 14.21 -0.61 -0.80
C PHE A 44 13.63 -1.87 -1.47
N ASP A 45 14.48 -2.85 -1.81
CA ASP A 45 14.07 -4.11 -2.43
C ASP A 45 13.06 -4.89 -1.58
N ILE A 46 13.19 -4.82 -0.25
CA ILE A 46 12.26 -5.47 0.69
C ILE A 46 10.95 -4.67 0.77
N LYS A 47 11.04 -3.34 0.79
CA LYS A 47 9.86 -2.45 0.80
C LYS A 47 8.99 -2.67 -0.43
N GLU A 48 9.60 -2.83 -1.61
CA GLU A 48 8.88 -3.14 -2.85
C GLU A 48 8.05 -4.41 -2.72
N GLN A 49 8.65 -5.50 -2.22
CA GLN A 49 7.94 -6.78 -2.08
C GLN A 49 6.86 -6.72 -1.00
N ALA A 50 7.11 -6.02 0.11
CA ALA A 50 6.11 -5.78 1.14
C ALA A 50 4.93 -4.94 0.59
N ALA A 51 5.20 -3.94 -0.26
CA ALA A 51 4.17 -3.10 -0.86
C ALA A 51 3.30 -3.90 -1.81
N LYS A 52 3.91 -4.78 -2.62
CA LYS A 52 3.21 -5.74 -3.48
C LYS A 52 2.29 -6.64 -2.66
N ALA A 53 2.75 -7.18 -1.54
CA ALA A 53 1.93 -8.04 -0.68
C ALA A 53 0.71 -7.30 -0.11
N ILE A 54 0.88 -6.09 0.42
CA ILE A 54 -0.23 -5.30 0.93
C ILE A 54 -1.20 -4.91 -0.20
N SER A 55 -0.69 -4.46 -1.35
CA SER A 55 -1.52 -4.08 -2.51
C SER A 55 -2.36 -5.25 -3.02
N ASN A 56 -1.76 -6.43 -3.16
CA ASN A 56 -2.46 -7.66 -3.54
C ASN A 56 -3.58 -8.01 -2.55
N ALA A 57 -3.29 -7.95 -1.24
CA ALA A 57 -4.29 -8.20 -0.21
C ALA A 57 -5.46 -7.21 -0.28
N THR A 58 -5.23 -5.94 -0.62
CA THR A 58 -6.33 -4.96 -0.79
C THR A 58 -7.17 -5.21 -2.04
N SER A 59 -6.56 -5.76 -3.10
CA SER A 59 -7.25 -6.10 -4.34
C SER A 59 -8.23 -7.25 -4.12
N GLY A 60 -7.72 -8.38 -3.59
CA GLY A 60 -8.49 -9.61 -3.40
C GLY A 60 -9.27 -9.70 -2.09
N GLY A 61 -9.00 -8.83 -1.11
CA GLY A 61 -9.58 -8.94 0.23
C GLY A 61 -11.02 -8.44 0.35
N THR A 62 -11.73 -8.95 1.36
CA THR A 62 -13.06 -8.47 1.75
C THR A 62 -13.00 -7.10 2.43
N HIS A 63 -14.16 -6.47 2.63
CA HIS A 63 -14.27 -5.19 3.33
C HIS A 63 -13.65 -5.24 4.74
N ASP A 64 -13.90 -6.31 5.49
CA ASP A 64 -13.40 -6.46 6.87
C ASP A 64 -11.89 -6.73 6.90
N GLN A 65 -11.37 -7.53 5.97
CA GLN A 65 -9.93 -7.76 5.84
C GLN A 65 -9.20 -6.46 5.52
N ILE A 66 -9.75 -5.65 4.63
CA ILE A 66 -9.13 -4.37 4.25
C ILE A 66 -9.20 -3.36 5.40
N ARG A 67 -10.32 -3.30 6.12
CA ARG A 67 -10.41 -2.51 7.36
C ARG A 67 -9.36 -2.93 8.39
N PHE A 68 -9.09 -4.22 8.49
CA PHE A 68 -7.99 -4.73 9.33
C PHE A 68 -6.61 -4.27 8.81
N LEU A 69 -6.32 -4.39 7.51
CA LEU A 69 -5.06 -3.88 6.95
C LEU A 69 -4.87 -2.38 7.24
N VAL A 70 -5.93 -1.60 7.10
CA VAL A 70 -5.92 -0.16 7.42
C VAL A 70 -5.67 0.09 8.90
N SER A 71 -6.26 -0.70 9.80
CA SER A 71 -6.04 -0.57 11.25
C SER A 71 -4.60 -0.91 11.66
N GLN A 72 -3.87 -1.68 10.84
CA GLN A 72 -2.44 -1.94 11.02
C GLN A 72 -1.54 -0.79 10.52
N GLY A 73 -2.11 0.29 9.96
CA GLY A 73 -1.35 1.49 9.57
C GLY A 73 -0.72 1.42 8.18
N CYS A 74 -1.22 0.58 7.27
CA CYS A 74 -0.63 0.42 5.94
C CYS A 74 -0.75 1.67 5.04
N ILE A 75 -1.77 2.52 5.24
CA ILE A 75 -2.03 3.69 4.36
C ILE A 75 -0.85 4.66 4.36
N LYS A 76 -0.37 5.05 5.55
CA LYS A 76 0.76 5.99 5.66
C LYS A 76 1.99 5.46 4.95
N GLN A 77 2.30 4.18 5.14
CA GLN A 77 3.47 3.56 4.53
C GLN A 77 3.37 3.49 3.00
N LEU A 78 2.18 3.20 2.45
CA LEU A 78 1.95 3.24 1.00
C LEU A 78 2.09 4.67 0.44
N CYS A 79 1.57 5.68 1.15
CA CYS A 79 1.74 7.07 0.75
C CYS A 79 3.20 7.52 0.78
N ASP A 80 3.96 7.13 1.80
CA ASP A 80 5.39 7.46 1.90
C ASP A 80 6.19 6.81 0.76
N LEU A 81 5.77 5.63 0.27
CA LEU A 81 6.41 4.94 -0.86
C LEU A 81 6.12 5.58 -2.23
N LEU A 82 5.01 6.31 -2.40
CA LEU A 82 4.72 7.04 -3.65
C LEU A 82 5.76 8.13 -3.96
N CYS A 83 6.58 8.49 -2.98
CA CYS A 83 7.61 9.50 -3.09
C CYS A 83 8.93 8.99 -3.67
N TYR A 84 9.07 7.67 -3.85
CA TYR A 84 10.28 7.04 -4.38
C TYR A 84 10.24 7.00 -5.92
N PHE A 85 11.42 7.12 -6.53
CA PHE A 85 11.59 7.13 -7.99
C PHE A 85 11.64 5.70 -8.56
N ASP A 86 10.57 4.94 -8.33
CA ASP A 86 10.38 3.64 -8.99
C ASP A 86 8.95 3.54 -9.54
N PRO A 87 8.77 3.48 -10.88
CA PRO A 87 7.45 3.45 -11.52
C PRO A 87 6.61 2.23 -11.14
N GLU A 88 7.24 1.09 -10.85
CA GLU A 88 6.54 -0.15 -10.51
C GLU A 88 5.98 -0.06 -9.08
N VAL A 89 6.81 0.33 -8.11
CA VAL A 89 6.39 0.59 -6.73
C VAL A 89 5.31 1.66 -6.66
N PHE A 90 5.47 2.73 -7.44
CA PHE A 90 4.47 3.80 -7.52
C PHE A 90 3.10 3.26 -7.93
N THR A 91 3.06 2.46 -9.01
CA THR A 91 1.82 1.87 -9.53
C THR A 91 1.20 0.91 -8.49
N VAL A 92 2.02 0.07 -7.86
CA VAL A 92 1.58 -0.88 -6.83
C VAL A 92 0.98 -0.16 -5.62
N CYS A 93 1.62 0.89 -5.13
CA CYS A 93 1.15 1.66 -3.97
C CYS A 93 -0.14 2.42 -4.31
N LEU A 94 -0.22 3.03 -5.49
CA LEU A 94 -1.40 3.73 -5.95
C LEU A 94 -2.60 2.78 -6.07
N GLN A 95 -2.40 1.61 -6.66
CA GLN A 95 -3.44 0.58 -6.78
C GLN A 95 -3.94 0.11 -5.41
N GLY A 96 -3.02 -0.08 -4.45
CA GLY A 96 -3.38 -0.49 -3.09
C GLY A 96 -4.23 0.57 -2.37
N LEU A 97 -3.83 1.84 -2.49
CA LEU A 97 -4.59 2.97 -1.96
C LEU A 97 -5.97 3.08 -2.62
N GLU A 98 -6.08 2.96 -3.95
CA GLU A 98 -7.37 2.95 -4.64
C GLU A 98 -8.31 1.87 -4.13
N ASN A 99 -7.81 0.65 -3.95
CA ASN A 99 -8.61 -0.48 -3.50
C ASN A 99 -9.14 -0.25 -2.08
N ILE A 100 -8.32 0.31 -1.20
CA ILE A 100 -8.71 0.71 0.14
C ILE A 100 -9.84 1.76 0.08
N LEU A 101 -9.69 2.78 -0.76
CA LEU A 101 -10.66 3.88 -0.86
C LEU A 101 -12.01 3.44 -1.43
N LYS A 102 -12.00 2.54 -2.41
CA LYS A 102 -13.21 1.98 -3.01
C LYS A 102 -14.02 1.16 -2.01
N LYS A 103 -13.36 0.51 -1.05
CA LYS A 103 -13.97 -0.46 -0.12
C LYS A 103 -14.18 0.07 1.30
N VAL A 104 -13.72 1.28 1.64
CA VAL A 104 -13.90 1.82 3.00
C VAL A 104 -14.45 3.24 2.97
N GLU A 105 -15.62 3.42 3.61
CA GLU A 105 -16.48 4.60 3.50
C GLU A 105 -16.19 5.71 4.53
N ARG A 106 -15.12 5.57 5.34
CA ARG A 106 -14.87 6.43 6.54
C ARG A 106 -13.42 6.87 6.72
N ILE A 107 -12.58 6.76 5.69
CA ILE A 107 -11.14 7.04 5.80
C ILE A 107 -10.81 8.54 5.61
N SER A 108 -11.80 9.45 5.65
CA SER A 108 -11.57 10.87 5.31
C SER A 108 -10.45 11.55 6.11
N SER A 109 -10.22 11.17 7.38
CA SER A 109 -9.12 11.71 8.20
C SER A 109 -7.75 11.12 7.87
N ILE A 110 -7.62 9.80 7.65
CA ILE A 110 -6.33 9.15 7.37
C ILE A 110 -5.88 9.45 5.92
N VAL A 111 -6.84 9.64 5.02
CA VAL A 111 -6.61 10.09 3.64
C VAL A 111 -6.03 11.51 3.60
N ALA A 112 -6.42 12.38 4.54
CA ALA A 112 -5.90 13.74 4.61
C ALA A 112 -4.38 13.78 4.86
N GLU A 113 -3.87 12.87 5.69
CA GLU A 113 -2.42 12.75 5.97
C GLU A 113 -1.66 12.23 4.73
N GLY A 114 -2.18 11.20 4.07
CA GLY A 114 -1.60 10.70 2.81
C GLY A 114 -1.55 11.76 1.69
N ARG A 115 -2.52 12.67 1.68
CA ARG A 115 -2.59 13.80 0.73
C ARG A 115 -1.48 14.83 0.95
N GLU A 116 -1.13 15.12 2.18
CA GLU A 116 -0.02 16.04 2.48
C GLU A 116 1.30 15.44 2.03
N ASN A 117 1.51 14.14 2.25
CA ASN A 117 2.74 13.45 1.84
C ASN A 117 2.90 13.45 0.31
N ILE A 118 1.84 13.11 -0.44
CA ILE A 118 1.89 13.13 -1.91
C ILE A 118 2.15 14.54 -2.46
N LYS A 119 1.58 15.58 -1.84
CA LYS A 119 1.86 16.98 -2.21
C LYS A 119 3.31 17.38 -1.97
N HIS A 120 3.92 16.92 -0.88
CA HIS A 120 5.34 17.17 -0.60
C HIS A 120 6.25 16.49 -1.63
N CYS A 121 5.81 15.37 -2.20
CA CYS A 121 6.60 14.60 -3.17
C CYS A 121 6.58 15.21 -4.58
N GLN A 122 5.68 16.17 -4.83
CA GLN A 122 5.70 17.05 -6.02
C GLN A 122 7.02 17.80 -6.19
N TYR A 123 7.73 18.11 -5.09
CA TYR A 123 8.91 18.98 -5.14
C TYR A 123 10.18 18.29 -5.67
N TYR A 124 10.16 16.96 -5.82
CA TYR A 124 11.35 16.14 -6.10
C TYR A 124 11.22 15.25 -7.34
N ASN A 125 10.04 15.19 -7.97
CA ASN A 125 9.70 14.21 -9.00
C ASN A 125 9.24 14.85 -10.32
N GLY A 126 9.47 14.13 -11.42
CA GLY A 126 8.91 14.44 -12.74
C GLY A 126 7.38 14.30 -12.79
N THR A 127 6.78 15.00 -13.76
CA THR A 127 5.37 15.38 -13.83
C THR A 127 4.37 14.24 -14.08
N GLU A 128 4.73 13.15 -14.77
CA GLU A 128 3.74 12.18 -15.26
C GLU A 128 3.13 11.27 -14.15
N ASN A 129 3.97 10.72 -13.27
CA ASN A 129 3.48 9.90 -12.16
C ASN A 129 2.73 10.77 -11.13
N TYR A 130 3.22 11.99 -10.88
CA TYR A 130 2.53 13.00 -10.08
C TYR A 130 1.10 13.27 -10.57
N GLU A 131 0.89 13.44 -11.87
CA GLU A 131 -0.43 13.71 -12.45
C GLU A 131 -1.41 12.55 -12.23
N LYS A 132 -0.96 11.30 -12.41
CA LYS A 132 -1.77 10.09 -12.16
C LYS A 132 -2.14 9.95 -10.68
N ALA A 133 -1.19 10.16 -9.76
CA ALA A 133 -1.53 10.19 -8.33
C ALA A 133 -2.57 11.28 -8.04
N MET A 134 -2.37 12.49 -8.55
CA MET A 134 -3.31 13.60 -8.35
C MET A 134 -4.69 13.36 -8.96
N GLU A 135 -4.79 12.64 -10.07
CA GLU A 135 -6.09 12.25 -10.65
C GLU A 135 -6.84 11.28 -9.73
N VAL A 136 -6.16 10.29 -9.17
CA VAL A 136 -6.72 9.40 -8.15
C VAL A 136 -7.12 10.20 -6.90
N LEU A 137 -6.28 11.13 -6.45
CA LEU A 137 -6.59 12.01 -5.31
C LEU A 137 -7.80 12.89 -5.58
N LYS A 138 -7.95 13.40 -6.81
CA LYS A 138 -9.13 14.19 -7.19
C LYS A 138 -10.39 13.34 -7.24
N THR A 139 -10.31 12.15 -7.82
CA THR A 139 -11.46 11.25 -8.01
C THR A 139 -12.00 10.73 -6.69
N TYR A 140 -11.13 10.38 -5.74
CA TYR A 140 -11.54 9.74 -4.49
C TYR A 140 -11.40 10.62 -3.24
N TRP A 141 -10.54 11.67 -3.22
CA TRP A 141 -10.21 12.50 -2.03
C TRP A 141 -10.62 13.99 -2.14
N TYR A 142 -11.45 14.35 -3.12
CA TYR A 142 -12.05 15.69 -3.22
C TYR A 142 -13.58 15.69 -3.32
N TYR A 143 -14.21 14.56 -3.67
CA TYR A 143 -15.67 14.48 -3.90
C TYR A 143 -16.43 13.63 -2.86
N ASN A 144 -15.76 13.17 -1.80
CA ASN A 144 -16.38 12.53 -0.62
C ASN A 144 -16.00 13.31 0.64
#